data_AF-A0A7S0BUK1-F1
#
_entry.id   AF-A0A7S0BUK1-F1
#
_cell.length_a   1.000
_cell.length_b   1.000
_cell.length_c   1.000
_cell.angle_alpha   90.00
_cell.angle_beta   90.00
_cell.angle_gamma   90.00
#
_symmetry.space_group_name_H-M   'P 1'
#
loop_
_entity.id
_entity.type
_entity.pdbx_description
1 polymer ?
#
loop_
_entity_poly.entity_id
_entity_poly.type
_entity_poly.pdbx_seq_one_letter_code
_entity_poly.pdbx_strand_id
1 'polypeptide(L)'
;EKEMMIPKKSLRRIVMRSPRILSYSLDKNLRMKIIGFFIMRLHMEQKQIQRLLESYPKILDYSFDNTLIPMMIYFDSELGINSIQLRSIVLKFPRVVTHALTKMQYLVDYLRFDIGLDSDQLRRCMQQAPQILGLDTDNN
;
A
#
# COMPACT_ATOMS: atom_id res chain seq x y z
N GLU A 1 21.36 -13.96 10.90
CA GLU A 1 20.04 -13.49 10.40
C GLU A 1 19.95 -11.98 10.64
N LYS A 2 19.76 -11.16 9.61
CA LYS A 2 19.58 -9.71 9.79
C LYS A 2 18.12 -9.46 10.14
N GLU A 3 17.78 -9.54 11.42
CA GLU A 3 16.52 -9.00 11.91
C GLU A 3 16.41 -7.54 11.45
N MET A 4 15.22 -7.16 10.97
CA MET A 4 14.95 -5.83 10.46
C MET A 4 15.09 -4.82 11.61
N MET A 5 16.29 -4.28 11.78
CA MET A 5 16.63 -3.40 12.89
C MET A 5 15.99 -2.02 12.70
N ILE A 6 14.71 -1.90 13.03
CA ILE A 6 14.05 -0.60 13.14
C ILE A 6 14.62 0.10 14.39
N PRO A 7 15.15 1.33 14.29
CA PRO A 7 15.73 2.01 15.45
C PRO A 7 14.73 2.15 16.61
N LYS A 8 15.18 2.01 17.86
CA LYS A 8 14.31 2.15 19.06
C LYS A 8 13.50 3.45 19.07
N LYS A 9 14.10 4.57 18.63
CA LYS A 9 13.42 5.87 18.52
C LYS A 9 12.25 5.83 17.52
N SER A 10 12.39 5.06 16.45
CA SER A 10 11.38 4.85 15.42
C SER A 10 10.28 3.92 15.90
N LEU A 11 10.65 2.79 16.52
CA LEU A 11 9.70 1.89 17.17
C LEU A 11 8.82 2.64 18.17
N ARG A 12 9.41 3.51 19.00
CA ARG A 12 8.65 4.39 19.92
C ARG A 12 7.63 5.24 19.18
N ARG A 13 7.98 5.89 18.05
CA ARG A 13 7.03 6.68 17.25
C ARG A 13 5.89 5.83 16.69
N ILE A 14 6.21 4.66 16.15
CA ILE A 14 5.23 3.73 15.56
C ILE A 14 4.24 3.26 16.64
N VAL A 15 4.73 2.79 17.80
CA VAL A 15 3.91 2.35 18.93
C VAL A 15 3.01 3.47 19.45
N MET A 16 3.54 4.69 19.62
CA MET A 16 2.74 5.82 20.11
C MET A 16 1.60 6.19 19.14
N ARG A 17 1.77 5.93 17.85
CA ARG A 17 0.77 6.26 16.82
C ARG A 17 -0.20 5.11 16.53
N SER A 18 0.21 3.87 16.75
CA SER A 18 -0.66 2.70 16.73
C SER A 18 -0.25 1.72 17.83
N PRO A 19 -0.78 1.86 19.06
CA PRO A 19 -0.43 0.97 20.17
C PRO A 19 -0.81 -0.49 19.91
N ARG A 20 -1.83 -0.72 19.06
CA ARG A 20 -2.32 -2.05 18.66
C ARG A 20 -1.25 -2.92 18.00
N ILE A 21 -0.18 -2.34 17.45
CA ILE A 21 0.91 -3.16 16.86
C ILE A 21 1.57 -4.06 17.90
N LEU A 22 1.53 -3.70 19.19
CA LEU A 22 2.09 -4.49 20.29
C LEU A 22 1.28 -5.76 20.57
N SER A 23 0.01 -5.81 20.16
CA SER A 23 -0.82 -7.02 20.27
C SER A 23 -0.68 -7.94 19.07
N TYR A 24 0.14 -7.60 18.06
CA TYR A 24 0.30 -8.43 16.87
C TYR A 24 1.31 -9.54 17.11
N SER A 25 0.96 -10.75 16.65
CA SER A 25 1.91 -11.85 16.57
C SER A 25 3.08 -11.47 15.66
N LEU A 26 4.30 -11.52 16.22
CA LEU A 26 5.55 -11.21 15.52
C LEU A 26 5.70 -12.08 14.26
N ASP A 27 5.57 -13.40 14.40
CA ASP A 27 5.85 -14.36 13.33
C ASP A 27 4.72 -14.47 12.30
N LYS A 28 3.45 -14.46 12.74
CA LYS A 28 2.33 -14.70 11.82
C LYS A 28 1.84 -13.44 11.15
N ASN A 29 1.91 -12.27 11.77
CA ASN A 29 1.34 -11.05 11.19
C ASN A 29 2.41 -10.07 10.73
N LEU A 30 3.34 -9.68 11.62
CA LEU A 30 4.32 -8.66 11.28
C LEU A 30 5.34 -9.18 10.26
N ARG A 31 5.89 -10.37 10.48
CA ARG A 31 6.89 -10.96 9.57
C ARG A 31 6.34 -11.18 8.16
N MET A 32 5.11 -11.69 8.03
CA MET A 32 4.50 -11.92 6.71
C MET A 32 4.28 -10.61 5.93
N LYS A 33 3.80 -9.55 6.59
CA LYS A 33 3.59 -8.25 5.93
C LYS A 33 4.92 -7.55 5.61
N ILE A 34 5.84 -7.55 6.58
CA ILE A 34 7.12 -6.86 6.42
C ILE A 34 8.04 -7.58 5.43
N ILE A 35 8.32 -8.86 5.66
CA ILE A 35 9.24 -9.63 4.82
C ILE A 35 8.50 -10.08 3.55
N GLY A 36 7.36 -10.73 3.70
CA GLY A 36 6.63 -11.34 2.58
C GLY A 36 6.09 -10.31 1.59
N PHE A 37 5.52 -9.19 2.06
CA PHE A 37 4.95 -8.17 1.17
C PHE A 37 5.95 -7.06 0.84
N PHE A 38 6.33 -6.25 1.84
CA PHE A 38 7.10 -5.03 1.57
C PHE A 38 8.50 -5.32 1.03
N ILE A 39 9.22 -6.30 1.59
CA ILE A 39 10.56 -6.66 1.09
C ILE A 39 10.47 -7.53 -0.16
N MET A 40 9.81 -8.70 -0.09
CA MET A 40 9.91 -9.68 -1.18
C MET A 40 9.09 -9.30 -2.42
N ARG A 41 7.90 -8.73 -2.26
CA ARG A 41 7.02 -8.39 -3.39
C ARG A 41 7.21 -6.97 -3.90
N LEU A 42 7.34 -5.99 -3.00
CA LEU A 42 7.52 -4.59 -3.38
C LEU A 42 8.99 -4.15 -3.45
N HIS A 43 9.94 -5.03 -3.09
CA HIS A 43 11.38 -4.73 -3.12
C HIS A 43 11.71 -3.45 -2.34
N MET A 44 11.08 -3.24 -1.19
CA MET A 44 11.36 -2.06 -0.36
C MET A 44 12.65 -2.25 0.43
N GLU A 45 13.44 -1.18 0.48
CA GLU A 45 14.58 -1.09 1.37
C GLU A 45 14.14 -0.86 2.82
N GLN A 46 14.98 -1.25 3.77
CA GLN A 46 14.72 -1.07 5.20
C GLN A 46 14.35 0.36 5.58
N LYS A 47 15.03 1.35 4.99
CA LYS A 47 14.77 2.78 5.22
C LYS A 47 13.39 3.22 4.71
N GLN A 48 12.93 2.63 3.61
CA GLN A 48 11.60 2.89 3.05
C GLN A 48 10.52 2.30 3.96
N ILE A 49 10.71 1.06 4.42
CA ILE A 49 9.77 0.40 5.35
C ILE A 49 9.70 1.18 6.66
N GLN A 50 10.83 1.60 7.20
CA GLN A 50 10.86 2.43 8.41
C GLN A 50 10.04 3.72 8.23
N ARG A 51 10.25 4.46 7.14
CA ARG A 51 9.49 5.68 6.83
C ARG A 51 7.99 5.41 6.67
N LEU A 52 7.64 4.32 6.00
CA LEU A 52 6.25 3.89 5.79
C LEU A 52 5.56 3.59 7.12
N LEU A 53 6.21 2.81 7.99
CA LEU A 53 5.64 2.45 9.29
C LEU A 53 5.57 3.63 10.26
N GLU A 54 6.54 4.55 10.23
CA GLU A 54 6.50 5.77 11.03
C GLU A 54 5.36 6.72 10.60
N SER A 55 5.11 6.83 9.30
CA SER A 55 4.07 7.72 8.75
C SER A 55 2.67 7.10 8.79
N TYR A 56 2.57 5.79 8.53
CA TYR A 56 1.30 5.07 8.41
C TYR A 56 1.37 3.65 9.02
N PRO A 57 1.48 3.54 10.36
CA PRO A 57 1.60 2.24 11.04
C PRO A 57 0.39 1.33 10.85
N LYS A 58 -0.80 1.91 10.61
CA LYS A 58 -2.06 1.20 10.31
C LYS A 58 -1.94 0.28 9.09
N ILE A 59 -0.94 0.46 8.23
CA ILE A 59 -0.71 -0.46 7.10
C ILE A 59 -0.53 -1.92 7.55
N LEU A 60 -0.06 -2.12 8.78
CA LEU A 60 0.12 -3.44 9.39
C LEU A 60 -1.20 -4.07 9.85
N ASP A 61 -2.31 -3.37 9.81
CA ASP A 61 -3.62 -3.88 10.22
C ASP A 61 -4.28 -4.67 9.06
N TYR A 62 -3.94 -4.35 7.81
CA TYR A 62 -4.56 -4.95 6.61
C TYR A 62 -4.13 -6.40 6.39
N SER A 63 -5.06 -7.24 5.96
CA SER A 63 -4.80 -8.66 5.74
C SER A 63 -3.82 -8.87 4.59
N PHE A 64 -2.85 -9.77 4.79
CA PHE A 64 -1.90 -10.13 3.74
C PHE A 64 -2.65 -10.77 2.55
N ASP A 65 -3.40 -11.85 2.80
CA ASP A 65 -4.07 -12.63 1.75
C ASP A 65 -5.35 -11.97 1.22
N ASN A 66 -6.08 -11.23 2.07
CA ASN A 66 -7.39 -10.69 1.68
C ASN A 66 -7.34 -9.22 1.25
N THR A 67 -6.21 -8.54 1.40
CA THR A 67 -6.11 -7.12 1.07
C THR A 67 -4.86 -6.80 0.26
N LEU A 68 -3.67 -7.11 0.79
CA LEU A 68 -2.41 -6.71 0.15
C LEU A 68 -2.15 -7.46 -1.15
N ILE A 69 -2.35 -8.79 -1.16
CA ILE A 69 -2.15 -9.61 -2.36
C ILE A 69 -3.18 -9.31 -3.46
N PRO A 70 -4.51 -9.29 -3.20
CA PRO A 70 -5.49 -8.97 -4.23
C PRO A 70 -5.30 -7.58 -4.84
N MET A 71 -4.95 -6.59 -3.99
CA MET A 71 -4.60 -5.25 -4.48
C MET A 71 -3.40 -5.32 -5.42
N MET A 72 -2.30 -5.96 -5.02
CA MET A 72 -1.11 -6.07 -5.87
C MET A 72 -1.43 -6.73 -7.22
N ILE A 73 -2.21 -7.81 -7.21
CA ILE A 73 -2.64 -8.51 -8.44
C ILE A 73 -3.44 -7.58 -9.34
N TYR A 74 -4.42 -6.86 -8.79
CA TYR A 74 -5.22 -5.91 -9.57
C TYR A 74 -4.38 -4.81 -10.22
N PHE A 75 -3.43 -4.23 -9.48
CA PHE A 75 -2.53 -3.23 -10.05
C PHE A 75 -1.69 -3.79 -11.20
N ASP A 76 -1.22 -5.02 -11.07
CA ASP A 76 -0.40 -5.65 -12.10
C ASP A 76 -1.24 -6.08 -13.32
N SER A 77 -2.36 -6.78 -13.12
CA SER A 77 -3.17 -7.36 -14.21
C SER A 77 -4.01 -6.31 -14.94
N GLU A 78 -4.68 -5.42 -14.23
CA GLU A 78 -5.67 -4.50 -14.83
C GLU A 78 -5.06 -3.15 -15.23
N LEU A 79 -4.04 -2.71 -14.47
CA LEU A 79 -3.42 -1.39 -14.63
C LEU A 79 -2.01 -1.49 -15.25
N GLY A 80 -1.46 -2.71 -15.34
CA GLY A 80 -0.07 -2.96 -15.77
C GLY A 80 0.98 -2.40 -14.80
N ILE A 81 0.60 -1.97 -13.61
CA ILE A 81 1.46 -1.31 -12.64
C ILE A 81 2.29 -2.36 -11.91
N ASN A 82 3.57 -2.45 -12.29
CA ASN A 82 4.48 -3.41 -11.70
C ASN A 82 4.84 -3.09 -10.22
N SER A 83 5.52 -4.03 -9.56
CA SER A 83 5.89 -3.91 -8.14
C SER A 83 6.69 -2.65 -7.78
N ILE A 84 7.57 -2.20 -8.68
CA ILE A 84 8.40 -0.99 -8.49
C ILE A 84 7.54 0.27 -8.51
N GLN A 85 6.58 0.33 -9.44
CA GLN A 85 5.65 1.44 -9.56
C GLN A 85 4.65 1.43 -8.39
N LEU A 86 4.13 0.25 -8.03
CA LEU A 86 3.26 0.10 -6.87
C LEU A 86 3.97 0.48 -5.56
N ARG A 87 5.25 0.12 -5.39
CA ARG A 87 6.08 0.59 -4.27
C ARG A 87 6.07 2.12 -4.18
N SER A 88 6.26 2.81 -5.31
CA SER A 88 6.25 4.27 -5.35
C SER A 88 4.90 4.84 -4.90
N ILE A 89 3.80 4.25 -5.38
CA ILE A 89 2.44 4.61 -4.99
C ILE A 89 2.21 4.39 -3.49
N VAL A 90 2.56 3.23 -2.95
CA VAL A 90 2.40 2.92 -1.52
C VAL A 90 3.23 3.85 -0.63
N LEU A 91 4.46 4.21 -1.04
CA LEU A 91 5.30 5.13 -0.26
C LEU A 91 4.75 6.57 -0.26
N LYS A 92 4.12 7.01 -1.36
CA LYS A 92 3.51 8.35 -1.47
C LYS A 92 2.14 8.42 -0.81
N PHE A 93 1.33 7.38 -1.01
CA PHE A 93 -0.05 7.30 -0.55
C PHE A 93 -0.32 5.92 0.06
N PRO A 94 0.14 5.67 1.30
CA PRO A 94 -0.08 4.40 1.99
C PRO A 94 -1.56 4.03 2.13
N ARG A 95 -2.46 5.02 2.08
CA ARG A 95 -3.91 4.81 2.16
C ARG A 95 -4.48 4.04 0.97
N VAL A 96 -3.73 3.87 -0.11
CA VAL A 96 -4.14 3.05 -1.27
C VAL A 96 -4.55 1.62 -0.87
N VAL A 97 -3.90 1.03 0.14
CA VAL A 97 -4.21 -0.32 0.64
C VAL A 97 -5.53 -0.41 1.42
N THR A 98 -6.14 0.73 1.73
CA THR A 98 -7.30 0.83 2.63
C THR A 98 -8.61 0.92 1.89
N HIS A 99 -8.57 1.32 0.63
CA HIS A 99 -9.74 1.40 -0.21
C HIS A 99 -10.18 -0.01 -0.56
N ALA A 100 -11.48 -0.25 -0.48
CA ALA A 100 -12.05 -1.49 -0.98
C ALA A 100 -11.68 -1.62 -2.45
N LEU A 101 -11.17 -2.79 -2.84
CA LEU A 101 -10.74 -3.05 -4.22
C LEU A 101 -11.86 -2.71 -5.22
N THR A 102 -13.11 -2.96 -4.83
CA THR A 102 -14.31 -2.61 -5.58
C THR A 102 -14.43 -1.10 -5.84
N LYS A 103 -14.24 -0.25 -4.83
CA LYS A 103 -14.27 1.22 -5.01
C LYS A 103 -13.18 1.68 -5.97
N MET A 104 -11.99 1.09 -5.88
CA MET A 104 -10.89 1.41 -6.79
C MET A 104 -11.21 1.01 -8.23
N GLN A 105 -11.82 -0.16 -8.42
CA GLN A 105 -12.27 -0.65 -9.72
C GLN A 105 -13.27 0.32 -10.36
N TYR A 106 -14.30 0.74 -9.63
CA TYR A 106 -15.27 1.72 -10.14
C TYR A 106 -14.64 3.02 -10.61
N LEU A 107 -13.70 3.57 -9.83
CA LEU A 107 -13.00 4.79 -10.22
C LEU A 107 -12.15 4.58 -11.48
N VAL A 108 -11.46 3.45 -11.57
CA VAL A 108 -10.65 3.12 -12.75
C VAL A 108 -11.53 3.00 -13.99
N ASP A 109 -12.68 2.35 -13.88
CA ASP A 109 -13.64 2.21 -14.96
C ASP A 109 -14.19 3.59 -15.37
N TYR A 110 -14.54 4.45 -14.42
CA TYR A 110 -14.95 5.82 -14.69
C TYR A 110 -13.87 6.61 -15.46
N LEU A 111 -12.62 6.54 -15.00
CA LEU A 111 -11.50 7.23 -15.67
C LEU A 111 -11.23 6.67 -17.07
N ARG A 112 -11.44 5.37 -17.29
CA ARG A 112 -11.19 4.72 -18.58
C ARG A 112 -12.33 4.94 -19.56
N PHE A 113 -13.58 4.76 -19.14
CA PHE A 113 -14.75 4.72 -20.03
C PHE A 113 -15.47 6.06 -20.11
N ASP A 114 -15.64 6.78 -19.00
CA ASP A 114 -16.36 8.06 -18.98
C ASP A 114 -15.44 9.24 -19.34
N ILE A 115 -14.22 9.27 -18.79
CA ILE A 115 -13.22 10.30 -19.10
C ILE A 115 -12.43 9.98 -20.38
N GLY A 116 -12.34 8.70 -20.76
CA GLY A 116 -11.66 8.25 -21.97
C GLY A 116 -10.13 8.18 -21.85
N LEU A 117 -9.59 8.00 -20.63
CA LEU A 117 -8.15 7.84 -20.46
C LEU A 117 -7.67 6.49 -20.98
N ASP A 118 -6.62 6.52 -21.80
CA ASP A 118 -5.91 5.30 -22.17
C ASP A 118 -5.13 4.71 -20.98
N SER A 119 -4.69 3.46 -21.11
CA SER A 119 -3.97 2.74 -20.04
C SER A 119 -2.68 3.44 -19.59
N ASP A 120 -1.99 4.15 -20.48
CA ASP A 120 -0.75 4.85 -20.13
C ASP A 120 -1.01 6.18 -19.44
N GLN A 121 -2.03 6.93 -19.86
CA GLN A 121 -2.52 8.12 -19.19
C GLN A 121 -3.00 7.78 -17.77
N LEU A 122 -3.81 6.73 -17.64
CA LEU A 122 -4.34 6.28 -16.36
C LEU A 122 -3.22 5.88 -15.39
N ARG A 123 -2.23 5.12 -15.88
CA ARG A 123 -1.02 4.78 -15.12
C ARG A 123 -0.22 6.01 -14.70
N ARG A 124 0.00 6.97 -15.60
CA ARG A 124 0.71 8.23 -15.30
C ARG A 124 -0.03 9.02 -14.23
N CYS A 125 -1.35 9.16 -14.34
CA CYS A 125 -2.19 9.83 -13.35
C CYS A 125 -2.02 9.21 -11.96
N MET A 126 -2.08 7.89 -11.84
CA MET A 126 -1.91 7.21 -10.55
C MET A 126 -0.50 7.36 -9.95
N GLN A 127 0.54 7.40 -10.79
CA GLN A 127 1.91 7.58 -10.31
C GLN A 127 2.21 9.01 -9.85
N GLN A 128 1.61 9.99 -10.53
CA GLN A 128 1.77 11.41 -10.22
C GLN A 128 0.89 11.82 -9.04
N ALA A 129 -0.37 11.37 -9.03
CA ALA A 129 -1.40 11.74 -8.06
C ALA A 129 -2.12 10.48 -7.51
N PRO A 130 -1.44 9.61 -6.73
CA PRO A 130 -2.02 8.37 -6.23
C PRO A 130 -3.24 8.58 -5.32
N GLN A 131 -3.44 9.79 -4.78
CA GLN A 131 -4.63 10.16 -4.01
C GLN A 131 -5.92 10.07 -4.84
N ILE A 132 -5.85 10.08 -6.18
CA ILE A 132 -7.03 9.91 -7.05
C ILE A 132 -7.76 8.61 -6.71
N LEU A 133 -7.01 7.54 -6.40
CA LEU A 133 -7.52 6.22 -6.02
C LEU A 133 -8.33 6.18 -4.73
N GLY A 134 -8.30 7.28 -3.96
CA GLY A 134 -9.05 7.44 -2.73
C GLY A 134 -10.18 8.45 -2.81
N LEU A 135 -10.51 8.95 -4.01
CA LEU A 135 -11.69 9.78 -4.20
C LEU A 135 -12.94 8.95 -3.92
N ASP A 136 -13.82 9.48 -3.09
CA ASP A 136 -15.12 8.88 -2.85
C ASP A 136 -16.02 9.28 -4.01
N THR A 137 -16.43 8.31 -4.83
CA THR A 137 -17.39 8.52 -5.92
C THR A 137 -18.81 8.74 -5.40
N ASP A 138 -19.04 8.56 -4.09
CA ASP A 138 -20.35 8.65 -3.44
C ASP A 138 -20.71 10.08 -2.99
N ASN A 139 -19.86 11.09 -3.25
CA ASN A 139 -20.16 12.50 -3.00
C ASN A 139 -20.36 13.26 -4.32
N ASN A 140 -21.44 12.96 -5.03
CA ASN A 140 -22.19 13.95 -5.82
C ASN A 140 -23.61 13.45 -6.11
#